data_AF-A0A3M1A5D6-F1
#
_entry.id   AF-A0A3M1A5D6-F1
#
_cell.length_a   1.000
_cell.length_b   1.000
_cell.length_c   1.000
_cell.angle_alpha   90.00
_cell.angle_beta   90.00
_cell.angle_gamma   90.00
#
_symmetry.space_group_name_H-M   'P 1'
#
loop_
_entity.id
_entity.type
_entity.pdbx_description
1 polymer ?
#
loop_
_entity_poly.entity_id
_entity_poly.type
_entity_poly.pdbx_seq_one_letter_code
_entity_poly.pdbx_strand_id
1 'polypeptide(L)'
;MVLIGMLFSPYHNHAAKSPLTSRAALASLLLGGLFLLMVVASYAMAPDWMWMYYIDSRQVSWLFLVYVLISLYGLPLIAGLFLGQELYARRKIYWLAAILACLLVEGLLLALLWDRYNFISDYLGFLQRKGQPLVGSTHPLALLLNMGGVILLVVAVYLWRRLKKLYASLN
;
A
#
# COMPACT_ATOMS: atom_id res chain seq x y z
N MET A 1 3.33 -0.92 1.52
CA MET A 1 2.57 -1.84 2.41
C MET A 1 3.07 -1.86 3.85
N VAL A 2 4.39 -1.80 4.10
CA VAL A 2 4.97 -1.66 5.45
C VAL A 2 4.31 -0.51 6.23
N LEU A 3 4.16 0.65 5.59
CA LEU A 3 3.51 1.82 6.17
C LEU A 3 2.09 1.53 6.68
N ILE A 4 1.27 0.79 5.90
CA ILE A 4 -0.10 0.44 6.30
C ILE A 4 -0.08 -0.41 7.57
N GLY A 5 0.79 -1.42 7.64
CA GLY A 5 0.93 -2.26 8.84
C GLY A 5 1.38 -1.44 10.06
N MET A 6 2.35 -0.54 9.87
CA MET A 6 2.86 0.32 10.94
C MET A 6 1.85 1.37 11.43
N LEU A 7 0.98 1.88 10.55
CA LEU A 7 0.00 2.91 10.90
C LEU A 7 -1.00 2.43 11.95
N PHE A 8 -1.45 1.18 11.87
CA PHE A 8 -2.43 0.63 12.80
C PHE A 8 -1.81 -0.07 14.01
N SER A 9 -0.49 -0.29 14.02
CA SER A 9 0.22 -0.97 15.11
C SER A 9 -0.03 -0.40 16.51
N PRO A 10 -0.22 0.93 16.72
CA PRO A 10 -0.48 1.48 18.06
C PRO A 10 -1.81 1.05 18.68
N TYR A 11 -2.76 0.58 17.87
CA TYR A 11 -4.09 0.13 18.34
C TYR A 11 -4.12 -1.37 18.65
N HIS A 12 -2.96 -2.02 18.62
CA HIS A 12 -2.85 -3.38 19.11
C HIS A 12 -3.12 -3.41 20.61
N ASN A 13 -4.03 -4.28 21.03
CA ASN A 13 -4.24 -4.52 22.45
C ASN A 13 -3.13 -5.46 22.94
N HIS A 14 -2.24 -4.98 23.81
CA HIS A 14 -1.15 -5.78 24.39
C HIS A 14 -1.64 -7.01 25.18
N ALA A 15 -2.93 -7.06 25.55
CA ALA A 15 -3.54 -8.24 26.16
C ALA A 15 -3.95 -9.33 25.13
N ALA A 16 -3.86 -9.07 23.83
CA ALA A 16 -4.16 -10.06 22.80
C ALA A 16 -3.04 -11.10 22.71
N LYS A 17 -3.42 -12.39 22.68
CA LYS A 17 -2.47 -13.52 22.56
C LYS A 17 -1.63 -13.49 21.28
N SER A 18 -2.04 -12.75 20.24
CA SER A 18 -1.27 -12.61 19.01
C SER A 18 -1.50 -11.26 18.31
N PRO A 19 -0.44 -10.64 17.74
CA PRO A 19 -0.55 -9.48 16.84
C PRO A 19 -1.63 -9.64 15.78
N LEU A 20 -1.70 -10.83 15.17
CA LEU A 20 -2.53 -11.12 14.01
C LEU A 20 -4.02 -11.25 14.32
N THR A 21 -4.38 -11.53 15.58
CA THR A 21 -5.79 -11.67 16.01
C THR A 21 -6.39 -10.36 16.52
N SER A 22 -5.61 -9.27 16.49
CA SER A 22 -6.07 -7.98 16.96
C SER A 22 -6.94 -7.24 15.94
N ARG A 23 -7.81 -6.35 16.42
CA ARG A 23 -8.60 -5.45 15.56
C ARG A 23 -7.72 -4.53 14.71
N ALA A 24 -6.53 -4.18 15.20
CA ALA A 24 -5.52 -3.44 14.45
C ALA A 24 -4.97 -4.25 13.26
N ALA A 25 -4.71 -5.55 13.45
CA ALA A 25 -4.36 -6.45 12.35
C ALA A 25 -5.50 -6.58 11.35
N LEU A 26 -6.75 -6.75 11.81
CA LEU A 26 -7.90 -6.80 10.92
C LEU A 26 -8.05 -5.51 10.09
N ALA A 27 -7.90 -4.33 10.71
CA ALA A 27 -7.95 -3.06 9.99
C ALA A 27 -6.81 -2.93 8.96
N SER A 28 -5.60 -3.36 9.32
CA SER A 28 -4.44 -3.40 8.41
C SER A 28 -4.67 -4.34 7.24
N LEU A 29 -5.24 -5.52 7.50
CA LEU A 29 -5.58 -6.52 6.48
C LEU A 29 -6.71 -6.05 5.58
N LEU A 30 -7.74 -5.39 6.11
CA LEU A 30 -8.82 -4.82 5.31
C LEU A 30 -8.30 -3.71 4.39
N LEU A 31 -7.51 -2.77 4.90
CA LEU A 31 -6.96 -1.68 4.09
C LEU A 31 -5.93 -2.20 3.08
N GLY A 32 -5.04 -3.08 3.51
CA GLY A 32 -4.06 -3.73 2.64
C GLY A 32 -4.73 -4.62 1.58
N GLY A 33 -5.82 -5.30 1.92
CA GLY A 33 -6.62 -6.10 1.01
C GLY A 33 -7.33 -5.25 -0.05
N LEU A 34 -7.93 -4.13 0.35
CA LEU A 34 -8.51 -3.16 -0.60
C LEU A 34 -7.45 -2.61 -1.55
N PHE A 35 -6.29 -2.25 -1.03
CA PHE A 35 -5.16 -1.81 -1.85
C PHE A 35 -4.69 -2.90 -2.82
N LEU A 36 -4.56 -4.15 -2.34
CA LEU A 36 -4.21 -5.31 -3.16
C LEU A 36 -5.22 -5.56 -4.28
N LEU A 37 -6.52 -5.44 -3.99
CA LEU A 37 -7.57 -5.56 -5.01
C LEU A 37 -7.43 -4.49 -6.08
N MET A 38 -7.12 -3.25 -5.69
CA MET A 38 -6.85 -2.18 -6.66
C MET A 38 -5.61 -2.48 -7.52
N VAL A 39 -4.55 -3.03 -6.93
CA VAL A 39 -3.35 -3.45 -7.66
C VAL A 39 -3.69 -4.55 -8.67
N VAL A 40 -4.44 -5.58 -8.26
CA VAL A 40 -4.88 -6.66 -9.16
C VAL A 40 -5.78 -6.12 -10.27
N ALA A 41 -6.73 -5.24 -9.96
CA ALA A 41 -7.57 -4.60 -10.97
C ALA A 41 -6.73 -3.76 -11.94
N SER A 42 -5.72 -3.06 -11.44
CA SER A 42 -4.78 -2.30 -12.28
C SER A 42 -3.98 -3.21 -13.21
N TYR A 43 -3.51 -4.37 -12.71
CA TYR A 43 -2.86 -5.40 -13.53
C TYR A 43 -3.76 -5.95 -14.62
N ALA A 44 -5.06 -6.15 -14.34
CA ALA A 44 -6.00 -6.66 -15.33
C ALA A 44 -6.30 -5.61 -16.43
N MET A 45 -6.32 -4.33 -16.08
CA MET A 45 -6.66 -3.24 -17.00
C MET A 45 -5.48 -2.75 -17.85
N ALA A 46 -4.27 -2.72 -17.27
CA ALA A 46 -3.07 -2.25 -17.93
C ALA A 46 -1.83 -3.04 -17.43
N PRO A 47 -1.70 -4.32 -17.83
CA PRO A 47 -0.61 -5.18 -17.35
C PRO A 47 0.76 -4.62 -17.73
N ASP A 48 0.89 -4.08 -18.94
CA ASP A 48 2.15 -3.52 -19.43
C ASP A 48 2.64 -2.35 -18.58
N TRP A 49 1.72 -1.46 -18.18
CA TRP A 49 2.03 -0.30 -17.35
C TRP A 49 2.55 -0.69 -15.96
N MET A 50 1.99 -1.73 -15.35
CA MET A 50 2.39 -2.17 -14.02
C MET A 50 3.74 -2.90 -14.02
N TRP A 51 4.06 -3.63 -15.09
CA TRP A 51 5.29 -4.43 -15.19
C TRP A 51 6.44 -3.71 -15.90
N MET A 52 6.20 -2.55 -16.52
CA MET A 52 7.17 -1.87 -17.38
C MET A 52 8.54 -1.59 -16.75
N TYR A 53 8.60 -1.53 -15.42
CA TYR A 53 9.82 -1.30 -14.65
C TYR A 53 10.67 -2.55 -14.39
N TYR A 54 10.11 -3.75 -14.57
CA TYR A 54 10.70 -4.98 -14.08
C TYR A 54 10.84 -6.06 -15.16
N ILE A 55 9.78 -6.38 -15.91
CA ILE A 55 9.72 -7.55 -16.80
C ILE A 55 8.74 -7.29 -17.96
N ASP A 56 8.97 -7.89 -19.13
CA ASP A 56 7.96 -7.94 -20.20
C ASP A 56 6.71 -8.67 -19.67
N SER A 57 5.58 -7.98 -19.66
CA SER A 57 4.28 -8.45 -19.17
C SER A 57 3.83 -9.76 -19.82
N ARG A 58 4.24 -10.03 -21.06
CA ARG A 58 3.91 -11.26 -21.80
C ARG A 58 4.57 -12.51 -21.21
N GLN A 59 5.61 -12.32 -20.39
CA GLN A 59 6.32 -13.40 -19.71
C GLN A 59 5.79 -13.64 -18.28
N VAL A 60 4.82 -12.84 -17.82
CA VAL A 60 4.29 -12.93 -16.46
C VAL A 60 3.19 -13.99 -16.39
N SER A 61 3.49 -15.09 -15.70
CA SER A 61 2.49 -16.12 -15.37
C SER A 61 1.63 -15.70 -14.16
N TRP A 62 0.43 -16.27 -14.03
CA TRP A 62 -0.43 -16.06 -12.85
C TRP A 62 0.26 -16.45 -11.53
N LEU A 63 1.09 -17.50 -11.55
CA LEU A 63 1.84 -17.91 -10.37
C LEU A 63 2.87 -16.86 -9.97
N PHE A 64 3.55 -16.24 -10.95
CA PHE A 64 4.47 -15.14 -10.70
C PHE A 64 3.75 -13.92 -10.11
N LEU A 65 2.55 -13.60 -10.61
CA LEU A 65 1.73 -12.54 -10.03
C LEU A 65 1.39 -12.83 -8.57
N VAL A 66 0.94 -14.06 -8.24
CA VAL A 66 0.67 -14.44 -6.83
C VAL A 66 1.92 -14.30 -5.96
N TYR A 67 3.07 -14.76 -6.45
CA TYR A 67 4.35 -14.62 -5.75
C TYR A 67 4.68 -13.15 -5.47
N VAL A 68 4.50 -12.27 -6.46
CA VAL A 68 4.74 -10.83 -6.32
C VAL A 68 3.75 -10.18 -5.36
N LEU A 69 2.46 -10.55 -5.42
CA LEU A 69 1.44 -10.04 -4.50
C LEU A 69 1.78 -10.41 -3.04
N ILE A 70 2.18 -11.66 -2.80
CA ILE A 70 2.57 -12.11 -1.46
C ILE A 70 3.86 -11.42 -1.02
N SER A 71 4.89 -11.41 -1.86
CA SER A 71 6.24 -10.98 -1.49
C SER A 71 6.38 -9.46 -1.37
N LEU A 72 5.74 -8.70 -2.25
CA LEU A 72 5.85 -7.23 -2.27
C LEU A 72 4.75 -6.53 -1.47
N TYR A 73 3.61 -7.20 -1.22
CA TYR A 73 2.47 -6.57 -0.55
C TYR A 73 2.06 -7.27 0.74
N GLY A 74 1.93 -8.61 0.73
CA GLY A 74 1.52 -9.39 1.90
C GLY A 74 2.56 -9.42 3.02
N LEU A 75 3.77 -9.93 2.75
CA LEU A 75 4.84 -10.02 3.74
C LEU A 75 5.24 -8.64 4.30
N PRO A 76 5.38 -7.59 3.47
CA PRO A 76 5.73 -6.26 4.00
C PRO A 76 4.62 -5.65 4.86
N LEU A 77 3.33 -5.93 4.57
CA LEU A 77 2.22 -5.52 5.42
C LEU A 77 2.34 -6.15 6.82
N ILE A 78 2.57 -7.47 6.88
CA ILE A 78 2.75 -8.21 8.13
C ILE A 78 3.98 -7.68 8.86
N ALA A 79 5.12 -7.58 8.19
CA ALA A 79 6.37 -7.07 8.77
C ALA A 79 6.18 -5.66 9.35
N GLY A 80 5.47 -4.78 8.63
CA GLY A 80 5.13 -3.44 9.11
C GLY A 80 4.30 -3.46 10.39
N LEU A 81 3.33 -4.36 10.52
CA LEU A 81 2.54 -4.50 11.74
C LEU A 81 3.42 -4.87 12.94
N PHE A 82 4.26 -5.90 12.80
CA PHE A 82 5.16 -6.36 13.88
C PHE A 82 6.19 -5.30 14.24
N LEU A 83 6.87 -4.73 13.24
CA LEU A 83 7.87 -3.68 13.44
C LEU A 83 7.24 -2.45 14.11
N GLY A 84 6.05 -2.04 13.66
CA GLY A 84 5.34 -0.92 14.23
C GLY A 84 4.97 -1.14 15.69
N GLN A 85 4.59 -2.36 16.09
CA GLN A 85 4.29 -2.69 17.48
C GLN A 85 5.55 -2.61 18.35
N GLU A 86 6.64 -3.21 17.90
CA GLU A 86 7.90 -3.22 18.62
C GLU A 86 8.44 -1.80 18.83
N LEU A 87 8.45 -0.97 17.77
CA LEU A 87 8.92 0.40 17.85
C LEU A 87 8.04 1.26 18.76
N TYR A 88 6.71 1.10 18.67
CA TYR A 88 5.77 1.85 19.50
C TYR A 88 5.90 1.48 20.98
N ALA A 89 6.04 0.19 21.29
CA ALA A 89 6.24 -0.32 22.65
C ALA A 89 7.56 0.16 23.26
N ARG A 90 8.63 0.23 22.46
CA ARG A 90 9.92 0.79 22.91
C ARG A 90 9.79 2.28 23.20
N ARG A 91 9.51 3.09 22.17
CA ARG A 91 9.29 4.54 22.26
C ARG A 91 8.48 5.03 21.06
N LYS A 92 7.37 5.73 21.31
CA LYS A 92 6.52 6.35 20.26
C LYS A 92 7.30 7.18 19.23
N ILE A 93 8.38 7.86 19.63
CA ILE A 93 9.20 8.66 18.72
C ILE A 93 9.92 7.80 17.66
N TYR A 94 10.34 6.58 17.99
CA TYR A 94 10.98 5.67 17.02
C TYR A 94 9.97 5.17 15.99
N TRP A 95 8.75 4.85 16.42
CA TRP A 95 7.65 4.52 15.51
C TRP A 95 7.36 5.68 14.56
N LEU A 96 7.26 6.91 15.07
CA LEU A 96 7.01 8.10 14.25
C LEU A 96 8.16 8.35 13.27
N ALA A 97 9.41 8.24 13.72
CA ALA A 97 10.58 8.40 12.87
C ALA A 97 10.61 7.36 11.74
N ALA A 98 10.25 6.11 12.02
CA ALA A 98 10.18 5.07 11.00
C ALA A 98 9.05 5.31 9.98
N ILE A 99 7.87 5.76 10.42
CA ILE A 99 6.79 6.17 9.51
C ILE A 99 7.25 7.32 8.61
N LEU A 100 7.89 8.34 9.17
CA LEU A 100 8.42 9.48 8.41
C LEU A 100 9.51 9.04 7.43
N ALA A 101 10.39 8.13 7.83
CA ALA A 101 11.41 7.57 6.94
C ALA A 101 10.78 6.81 5.77
N CYS A 102 9.76 5.97 6.02
CA CYS A 102 9.03 5.30 4.95
C CYS A 102 8.38 6.29 3.99
N LEU A 103 7.70 7.31 4.51
CA LEU A 103 7.07 8.36 3.69
C LEU A 103 8.10 9.15 2.87
N LEU A 104 9.26 9.44 3.46
CA LEU A 104 10.34 10.15 2.75
C LEU A 104 10.91 9.31 1.62
N VAL A 105 11.14 8.01 1.85
CA VAL A 105 11.61 7.09 0.81
C VAL A 105 10.57 6.93 -0.30
N GLU A 106 9.29 6.74 0.04
CA GLU A 106 8.21 6.67 -0.96
C GLU A 106 8.10 7.98 -1.75
N GLY A 107 8.15 9.13 -1.09
CA GLY A 107 8.13 10.45 -1.73
C GLY A 107 9.33 10.68 -2.65
N LEU A 108 10.53 10.28 -2.22
CA LEU A 108 11.74 10.37 -3.03
C LEU A 108 11.67 9.46 -4.26
N LEU A 109 11.22 8.21 -4.10
CA LEU A 109 11.02 7.28 -5.21
C LEU A 109 10.01 7.84 -6.21
N LEU A 110 8.89 8.37 -5.74
CA LEU A 110 7.88 9.01 -6.59
C LEU A 110 8.46 10.22 -7.34
N ALA A 111 9.25 11.07 -6.68
CA ALA A 111 9.86 12.22 -7.33
C ALA A 111 10.89 11.81 -8.40
N LEU A 112 11.75 10.83 -8.10
CA LEU A 112 12.79 10.35 -9.02
C LEU A 112 12.22 9.60 -10.22
N LEU A 113 11.05 8.99 -10.06
CA LEU A 113 10.40 8.17 -11.09
C LEU A 113 9.13 8.83 -11.62
N TRP A 114 8.89 10.12 -11.31
CA TRP A 114 7.65 10.81 -11.64
C TRP A 114 7.37 10.87 -13.13
N ASP A 115 8.43 11.10 -13.92
CA ASP A 115 8.42 11.12 -15.38
C ASP A 115 7.88 9.81 -15.99
N ARG A 116 7.91 8.72 -15.24
CA ARG A 116 7.42 7.41 -15.62
C ARG A 116 6.11 7.04 -14.93
N TYR A 117 5.99 7.32 -13.63
CA TYR A 117 4.78 7.00 -12.85
C TYR A 117 3.56 7.82 -13.28
N ASN A 118 3.77 9.03 -13.79
CA ASN A 118 2.67 9.90 -14.23
C ASN A 118 2.16 9.57 -15.64
N PHE A 119 2.59 8.48 -16.28
CA PHE A 119 2.10 8.09 -17.60
C PHE A 119 1.67 6.63 -17.65
N ILE A 120 0.49 6.38 -18.19
CA ILE A 120 -0.02 5.07 -18.59
C ILE A 120 0.51 4.75 -19.98
N SER A 121 1.29 3.69 -20.09
CA SER A 121 1.90 3.26 -21.36
C SER A 121 2.16 1.77 -21.38
N ASP A 122 2.41 1.23 -22.57
CA ASP A 122 2.93 -0.11 -22.75
C ASP A 122 4.45 -0.15 -22.55
N TYR A 123 5.05 -1.35 -22.58
CA TYR A 123 6.50 -1.52 -22.36
C TYR A 123 7.36 -0.71 -23.36
N LEU A 124 6.94 -0.64 -24.63
CA LEU A 124 7.68 0.08 -25.66
C LEU A 124 7.51 1.60 -25.52
N GLY A 125 6.30 2.06 -25.22
CA GLY A 125 5.98 3.45 -24.95
C GLY A 125 6.67 3.95 -23.68
N PHE A 126 6.81 3.12 -22.65
CA PHE A 126 7.65 3.40 -21.48
C PHE A 126 9.11 3.66 -21.87
N LEU A 127 9.73 2.75 -22.63
CA LEU A 127 11.11 2.91 -23.09
C LEU A 127 11.28 4.17 -23.97
N GLN A 128 10.24 4.51 -24.75
CA GLN A 128 10.22 5.69 -25.63
C GLN A 128 9.72 6.97 -24.96
N ARG A 129 9.38 6.95 -23.66
CA ARG A 129 8.79 8.08 -22.91
C ARG A 129 7.52 8.66 -23.55
N LYS A 130 6.67 7.80 -24.10
CA LYS A 130 5.36 8.12 -24.66
C LYS A 130 4.27 7.44 -23.83
N GLY A 131 3.18 8.14 -23.54
CA GLY A 131 2.05 7.57 -22.79
C GLY A 131 0.96 8.60 -22.54
N GLN A 132 -0.19 8.16 -22.04
CA GLN A 132 -1.25 9.06 -21.58
C GLN A 132 -0.98 9.45 -20.12
N PRO A 133 -1.14 10.72 -19.72
CA PRO A 133 -0.91 11.11 -18.34
C PRO A 133 -1.84 10.35 -17.38
N LEU A 134 -1.36 10.04 -16.18
CA LEU A 134 -2.16 9.41 -15.11
C LEU A 134 -3.05 10.46 -14.44
N VAL A 135 -2.50 11.66 -14.22
CA VAL A 135 -3.22 12.78 -13.62
C VAL A 135 -3.97 13.56 -14.70
N GLY A 136 -5.25 13.85 -14.44
CA GLY A 136 -6.09 14.64 -15.35
C GLY A 136 -6.58 13.89 -16.59
N SER A 137 -6.28 12.59 -16.72
CA SER A 137 -6.77 11.74 -17.79
C SER A 137 -8.13 11.14 -17.48
N THR A 138 -8.94 10.95 -18.53
CA THR A 138 -10.21 10.22 -18.49
C THR A 138 -10.03 8.71 -18.67
N HIS A 139 -8.78 8.23 -18.77
CA HIS A 139 -8.49 6.81 -18.90
C HIS A 139 -9.05 6.03 -17.68
N PRO A 140 -9.73 4.88 -17.87
CA PRO A 140 -10.35 4.13 -16.78
C PRO A 140 -9.40 3.77 -15.63
N LEU A 141 -8.13 3.46 -15.94
CA LEU A 141 -7.10 3.19 -14.93
C LEU A 141 -6.77 4.44 -14.08
N ALA A 142 -6.70 5.62 -14.69
CA ALA A 142 -6.46 6.87 -13.98
C ALA A 142 -7.62 7.15 -13.01
N LEU A 143 -8.87 6.93 -13.45
CA LEU A 143 -10.04 7.03 -12.58
C LEU A 143 -9.99 6.04 -11.42
N LEU A 144 -9.64 4.77 -11.68
CA LEU A 144 -9.51 3.73 -10.65
C LEU A 144 -8.49 4.13 -9.58
N LEU A 145 -7.31 4.61 -9.98
CA LEU A 145 -6.23 4.96 -9.06
C LEU A 145 -6.56 6.22 -8.25
N ASN A 146 -7.11 7.26 -8.91
CA ASN A 146 -7.52 8.49 -8.24
C ASN A 146 -8.67 8.25 -7.26
N MET A 147 -9.75 7.59 -7.69
CA MET A 147 -10.89 7.28 -6.83
C MET A 147 -10.52 6.28 -5.75
N GLY A 148 -9.73 5.25 -6.09
CA GLY A 148 -9.32 4.26 -5.13
C GLY A 148 -8.39 4.82 -4.06
N GLY A 149 -7.52 5.78 -4.39
CA GLY A 149 -6.75 6.54 -3.40
C GLY A 149 -7.65 7.28 -2.40
N VAL A 150 -8.71 7.93 -2.89
CA VAL A 150 -9.72 8.59 -2.05
C VAL A 150 -10.47 7.58 -1.18
N ILE A 151 -10.90 6.45 -1.75
CA ILE A 151 -11.61 5.38 -1.02
C ILE A 151 -10.72 4.83 0.10
N LEU A 152 -9.45 4.52 -0.20
CA LEU A 152 -8.48 4.04 0.78
C LEU A 152 -8.28 5.06 1.91
N LEU A 153 -8.19 6.34 1.59
CA LEU A 153 -8.08 7.40 2.60
C LEU A 153 -9.32 7.47 3.49
N VAL A 154 -10.52 7.44 2.91
CA VAL A 154 -11.79 7.47 3.66
C VAL A 154 -11.90 6.25 4.57
N VAL A 155 -11.60 5.05 4.05
CA VAL A 155 -11.61 3.81 4.83
C VAL A 155 -10.57 3.86 5.94
N ALA A 156 -9.35 4.31 5.67
CA ALA A 156 -8.29 4.45 6.67
C ALA A 156 -8.71 5.39 7.80
N VAL A 157 -9.27 6.56 7.47
CA VAL A 157 -9.77 7.54 8.46
C VAL A 157 -10.94 6.96 9.27
N TYR A 158 -11.86 6.26 8.62
CA TYR A 158 -12.99 5.60 9.30
C TYR A 158 -12.49 4.53 10.30
N LEU A 159 -11.62 3.64 9.86
CA LEU A 159 -11.03 2.59 10.69
C LEU A 159 -10.23 3.19 11.85
N TRP A 160 -9.42 4.21 11.60
CA TRP A 160 -8.68 4.95 12.62
C TRP A 160 -9.60 5.52 13.71
N ARG A 161 -10.69 6.21 13.31
CA ARG A 161 -11.67 6.78 14.25
C ARG A 161 -12.34 5.69 15.09
N ARG A 162 -12.70 4.56 14.47
CA ARG A 162 -13.31 3.41 15.18
C ARG A 162 -12.36 2.79 16.18
N LEU A 163 -11.11 2.54 15.78
CA LEU A 163 -10.09 1.96 16.65
C LEU A 163 -9.76 2.89 17.82
N LYS A 164 -9.65 4.20 17.59
CA LYS A 164 -9.40 5.18 18.65
C LYS A 164 -10.50 5.20 19.71
N LYS A 165 -11.78 5.19 19.30
CA LYS A 165 -12.92 5.17 20.25
C LYS A 165 -12.90 3.91 21.13
N LEU A 166 -12.61 2.76 20.54
CA LEU A 166 -12.55 1.48 21.24
C LEU A 166 -11.35 1.39 22.19
N TYR A 167 -10.20 1.90 21.78
CA TYR A 167 -9.02 1.94 22.64
C TYR A 167 -9.27 2.81 23.88
N ALA A 168 -9.94 3.96 23.71
CA ALA A 168 -10.31 4.84 24.81
C ALA A 168 -11.37 4.25 25.76
N SER A 169 -12.17 3.25 25.36
CA SER A 169 -13.13 2.59 26.25
C SER A 169 -12.54 1.42 27.05
N LEU A 170 -11.32 1.00 26.73
CA LEU A 170 -10.64 -0.14 27.36
C LEU A 170 -9.61 0.27 28.42
N ASN A 171 -9.30 1.57 28.51
CA ASN A 171 -8.40 2.19 29.51
C ASN A 171 -9.20 3.18 30.36
#